data_AF-A0A183KSI0-F1
#
_entry.id   AF-A0A183KSI0-F1
#
_cell.length_a   1.000
_cell.length_b   1.000
_cell.length_c   1.000
_cell.angle_alpha   90.00
_cell.angle_beta   90.00
_cell.angle_gamma   90.00
#
_symmetry.space_group_name_H-M   'P 1'
#
loop_
_entity.id
_entity.type
_entity.pdbx_description
1 polymer ?
#
loop_
_entity_poly.entity_id
_entity_poly.type
_entity_poly.pdbx_seq_one_letter_code
_entity_poly.pdbx_strand_id
1 'polypeptide(L)'
;MAIGNNWKGEFKTEAYALPRGVTRVSMQPLLFSVHESLQSHPCWRRVGSNIIYYRNYFTRPSTRKLINLHDTLSSSSSSLLLFFQGNVDGGTYYTATFTISFPYTGDVCYLAYHYPYTYTRLLTDLNKWQNKILNQPNNIYFRVQQLTSTILSNPVPLITITQTSDSSGESNSSWIIKGLIEQLLSNDNMKMNELRKMFIFKIIPMLNPDGVIVGNHRCSISGKDLNRHWINPSSSIHPTIYHTKMLMELLTFCERSPYVSRFDIYIDMGYYVIHCPIRLYIYSSDN
;
A
#
# COMPACT_ATOMS: atom_id res chain seq x y z
N MET A 1 1.32 -16.69 -23.31
CA MET A 1 2.23 -16.98 -24.44
C MET A 1 1.61 -16.33 -25.67
N ALA A 2 2.29 -15.35 -26.27
CA ALA A 2 1.76 -14.67 -27.47
C ALA A 2 1.95 -15.56 -28.71
N ILE A 3 0.86 -15.90 -29.39
CA ILE A 3 0.88 -16.79 -30.57
C ILE A 3 0.91 -15.91 -31.83
N GLY A 4 2.12 -15.51 -32.22
CA GLY A 4 2.40 -14.70 -33.42
C GLY A 4 2.77 -13.24 -33.14
N ASN A 5 3.40 -12.59 -34.12
CA ASN A 5 3.83 -11.20 -34.02
C ASN A 5 2.61 -10.27 -34.04
N ASN A 6 2.61 -9.26 -33.17
CA ASN A 6 1.47 -8.36 -32.96
C ASN A 6 0.16 -9.09 -32.58
N TRP A 7 0.24 -10.26 -31.93
CA TRP A 7 -0.94 -10.95 -31.41
C TRP A 7 -1.77 -10.03 -30.51
N LYS A 8 -3.10 -10.00 -30.69
CA LYS A 8 -4.02 -9.16 -29.92
C LYS A 8 -4.90 -10.02 -29.02
N GLY A 9 -4.83 -9.77 -27.72
CA GLY A 9 -5.74 -10.34 -26.74
C GLY A 9 -6.79 -9.32 -26.31
N GLU A 10 -8.06 -9.71 -26.31
CA GLU A 10 -9.12 -9.00 -25.59
C GLU A 10 -9.22 -9.57 -24.17
N PHE A 11 -9.17 -8.69 -23.18
CA PHE A 11 -9.26 -9.05 -21.77
C PHE A 11 -10.54 -8.47 -21.18
N LYS A 12 -11.18 -9.22 -20.28
CA LYS A 12 -12.36 -8.79 -19.53
C LYS A 12 -12.10 -9.03 -18.05
N THR A 13 -12.35 -8.04 -17.20
CA THR A 13 -12.18 -8.14 -15.75
C THR A 13 -13.40 -7.57 -15.05
N GLU A 14 -14.01 -8.34 -14.16
CA GLU A 14 -15.19 -7.91 -13.41
C GLU A 14 -14.84 -7.07 -12.18
N ALA A 15 -15.72 -6.14 -11.84
CA ALA A 15 -15.56 -5.12 -10.83
C ALA A 15 -16.85 -4.93 -10.02
N TYR A 16 -16.71 -4.55 -8.75
CA TYR A 16 -17.86 -4.29 -7.87
C TYR A 16 -18.42 -2.86 -8.02
N ALA A 17 -17.74 -1.95 -8.72
CA ALA A 17 -18.18 -0.56 -8.89
C ALA A 17 -17.67 0.05 -10.21
N LEU A 18 -18.37 1.06 -10.70
CA LEU A 18 -17.86 1.98 -11.72
C LEU A 18 -16.75 2.86 -11.10
N PRO A 19 -15.57 2.97 -11.73
CA PRO A 19 -14.54 3.91 -11.30
C PRO A 19 -15.01 5.36 -11.52
N ARG A 20 -15.22 6.12 -10.45
CA ARG A 20 -15.49 7.57 -10.53
C ARG A 20 -14.17 8.34 -10.63
N GLY A 21 -14.13 9.39 -11.46
CA GLY A 21 -12.96 10.28 -11.58
C GLY A 21 -11.77 9.72 -12.35
N VAL A 22 -11.86 8.52 -12.93
CA VAL A 22 -10.69 7.85 -13.52
C VAL A 22 -10.51 8.19 -14.99
N THR A 23 -9.31 8.65 -15.36
CA THR A 23 -8.94 8.92 -16.76
C THR A 23 -8.69 7.63 -17.55
N ARG A 24 -8.77 7.69 -18.88
CA ARG A 24 -8.42 6.54 -19.75
C ARG A 24 -6.97 6.07 -19.55
N VAL A 25 -6.04 6.99 -19.28
CA VAL A 25 -4.61 6.68 -19.06
C VAL A 25 -4.40 5.94 -17.74
N SER A 26 -5.11 6.32 -16.67
CA SER A 26 -5.06 5.62 -15.38
C SER A 26 -5.62 4.19 -15.41
N MET A 27 -6.40 3.83 -16.44
CA MET A 27 -6.93 2.47 -16.65
C MET A 27 -6.15 1.62 -17.65
N GLN A 28 -5.10 2.15 -18.27
CA GLN A 28 -4.21 1.33 -19.09
C GLN A 28 -3.47 0.32 -18.18
N PRO A 29 -3.63 -1.01 -18.35
CA PRO A 29 -2.79 -1.97 -17.66
C PRO A 29 -1.30 -1.73 -17.96
N LEU A 30 -0.43 -2.18 -17.07
CA LEU A 30 1.00 -2.30 -17.36
C LEU A 30 1.30 -3.67 -17.94
N LEU A 31 2.23 -3.70 -18.90
CA LEU A 31 2.85 -4.91 -19.41
C LEU A 31 4.36 -4.87 -19.14
N PHE A 32 4.90 -6.02 -18.75
CA PHE A 32 6.34 -6.30 -18.70
C PHE A 32 6.63 -7.46 -19.65
N SER A 33 7.57 -7.27 -20.57
CA SER A 33 8.03 -8.29 -21.51
C SER A 33 9.31 -8.93 -20.98
N VAL A 34 9.36 -10.26 -20.89
CA VAL A 34 10.60 -10.97 -20.57
C VAL A 34 11.60 -10.82 -21.72
N HIS A 35 11.14 -10.82 -22.97
CA HIS A 35 11.98 -10.55 -24.14
C HIS A 35 12.69 -9.17 -24.07
N GLU A 36 11.94 -8.08 -23.83
CA GLU A 36 12.51 -6.72 -23.66
C GLU A 36 13.49 -6.68 -22.47
N SER A 37 13.15 -7.35 -21.36
CA SER A 37 14.00 -7.44 -20.17
C SER A 37 15.32 -8.16 -20.41
N LEU A 38 15.34 -9.22 -21.22
CA LEU A 38 16.58 -9.96 -21.56
C LEU A 38 17.46 -9.15 -22.51
N GLN A 39 16.88 -8.28 -23.34
CA GLN A 39 17.58 -7.32 -24.18
C GLN A 39 18.04 -6.05 -23.41
N SER A 40 18.24 -6.17 -22.09
CA SER A 40 18.68 -5.08 -21.19
C SER A 40 17.74 -3.87 -21.11
N HIS A 41 16.45 -4.02 -21.47
CA HIS A 41 15.41 -3.00 -21.31
C HIS A 41 14.30 -3.44 -20.32
N PRO A 42 14.62 -3.78 -19.05
CA PRO A 42 13.65 -4.23 -18.06
C PRO A 42 12.73 -3.08 -17.61
N CYS A 43 11.61 -2.90 -18.30
CA CYS A 43 10.63 -1.87 -17.96
C CYS A 43 9.19 -2.39 -17.92
N TRP A 44 8.38 -1.75 -17.09
CA TRP A 44 6.92 -1.86 -17.15
C TRP A 44 6.41 -0.67 -17.97
N ARG A 45 5.51 -0.92 -18.93
CA ARG A 45 4.94 0.13 -19.79
C ARG A 45 3.41 0.08 -19.78
N ARG A 46 2.76 1.24 -19.79
CA ARG A 46 1.30 1.35 -19.95
C ARG A 46 0.93 0.86 -21.36
N VAL A 47 -0.01 -0.07 -21.43
CA VAL A 47 -0.56 -0.65 -22.66
C VAL A 47 -2.09 -0.71 -22.54
N GLY A 48 -2.75 -1.15 -23.60
CA GLY A 48 -4.22 -1.24 -23.62
C GLY A 48 -4.83 -0.17 -24.51
N SER A 49 -5.61 -0.63 -25.48
CA SER A 49 -6.52 0.17 -26.29
C SER A 49 -7.96 -0.33 -26.09
N ASN A 50 -8.93 0.37 -26.67
CA ASN A 50 -10.36 -0.01 -26.61
C ASN A 50 -10.85 -0.25 -25.18
N ILE A 51 -10.41 0.59 -24.24
CA ILE A 51 -10.76 0.46 -22.83
C ILE A 51 -12.20 0.92 -22.61
N ILE A 52 -13.07 -0.03 -22.25
CA ILE A 52 -14.51 0.21 -22.03
C ILE A 52 -14.87 -0.29 -20.63
N TYR A 53 -15.60 0.52 -19.88
CA TYR A 53 -16.22 0.13 -18.61
C TYR A 53 -17.74 0.16 -18.77
N TYR A 54 -18.42 -0.94 -18.48
CA TYR A 54 -19.87 -1.03 -18.54
C TYR A 54 -20.47 -1.73 -17.32
N ARG A 55 -21.76 -1.46 -17.09
CA ARG A 55 -22.56 -2.08 -16.04
C ARG A 55 -23.04 -3.45 -16.51
N ASN A 56 -22.82 -4.49 -15.72
CA ASN A 56 -23.35 -5.83 -16.01
C ASN A 56 -24.83 -5.92 -15.62
N TYR A 57 -25.54 -6.87 -16.22
CA TYR A 57 -26.91 -7.23 -15.81
C TYR A 57 -26.94 -8.18 -14.61
N PHE A 58 -25.80 -8.79 -14.24
CA PHE A 58 -25.68 -9.63 -13.05
C PHE A 58 -25.88 -8.82 -11.77
N THR A 59 -26.88 -9.19 -10.98
CA THR A 59 -27.20 -8.59 -9.67
C THR A 59 -26.41 -9.29 -8.55
N ARG A 60 -26.03 -8.53 -7.52
CA ARG A 60 -25.40 -9.11 -6.33
C ARG A 60 -26.46 -9.63 -5.36
N PRO A 61 -26.24 -10.78 -4.70
CA PRO A 61 -27.10 -11.23 -3.60
C PRO A 61 -27.11 -10.19 -2.47
N SER A 62 -28.30 -9.77 -2.04
CA SER A 62 -28.47 -8.85 -0.91
C SER A 62 -28.15 -9.56 0.42
N THR A 63 -26.89 -9.52 0.84
CA THR A 63 -26.47 -10.09 2.13
C THR A 63 -27.03 -9.25 3.29
N ARG A 64 -28.11 -9.75 3.91
CA ARG A 64 -28.59 -9.23 5.19
C ARG A 64 -27.51 -9.45 6.25
N LYS A 65 -26.95 -8.36 6.78
CA LYS A 65 -25.93 -8.41 7.82
C LYS A 65 -26.59 -8.74 9.16
N LEU A 66 -26.52 -10.01 9.59
CA LEU A 66 -26.87 -10.40 10.95
C LEU A 66 -25.81 -9.83 11.92
N ILE A 67 -26.27 -9.13 12.96
CA ILE A 67 -25.42 -8.62 14.03
C ILE A 67 -25.58 -9.56 15.22
N ASN A 68 -24.51 -10.25 15.62
CA ASN A 68 -24.48 -10.95 16.90
C ASN A 68 -24.27 -9.93 18.02
N LEU A 69 -25.33 -9.65 18.78
CA LEU A 69 -25.24 -8.91 20.04
C LEU A 69 -24.66 -9.83 21.12
N HIS A 70 -23.36 -9.76 21.34
CA HIS A 70 -22.70 -10.40 22.48
C HIS A 70 -21.82 -9.47 23.33
N ASP A 71 -21.65 -8.21 22.91
CA ASP A 71 -20.80 -7.20 23.59
C ASP A 71 -21.56 -6.27 24.55
N THR A 72 -22.89 -6.38 24.68
CA THR A 72 -23.69 -5.50 25.56
C THR A 72 -24.84 -6.24 26.25
N LEU A 73 -24.53 -6.98 27.32
CA LEU A 73 -25.51 -7.42 28.32
C LEU A 73 -24.97 -7.30 29.74
N SER A 74 -25.11 -6.10 30.31
CA SER A 74 -25.37 -5.93 31.74
C SER A 74 -26.80 -5.40 31.90
N SER A 75 -27.58 -6.00 32.80
CA SER A 75 -29.01 -5.75 33.08
C SER A 75 -30.04 -6.31 32.05
N SER A 76 -30.50 -7.52 32.36
CA SER A 76 -31.92 -7.96 32.43
C SER A 76 -32.97 -7.63 31.34
N SER A 77 -33.69 -8.69 30.96
CA SER A 77 -35.08 -8.70 30.44
C SER A 77 -35.31 -8.55 28.93
N SER A 78 -34.99 -9.64 28.22
CA SER A 78 -35.88 -10.31 27.25
C SER A 78 -36.85 -9.46 26.41
N SER A 79 -36.37 -8.99 25.26
CA SER A 79 -37.19 -8.76 24.05
C SER A 79 -36.29 -8.80 22.81
N LEU A 80 -36.37 -9.88 22.02
CA LEU A 80 -35.58 -10.05 20.79
C LEU A 80 -36.14 -9.18 19.64
N LEU A 81 -35.95 -7.87 19.73
CA LEU A 81 -36.15 -6.96 18.59
C LEU A 81 -34.89 -6.89 17.74
N LEU A 82 -34.92 -7.60 16.61
CA LEU A 82 -33.91 -7.51 15.55
C LEU A 82 -33.94 -6.13 14.90
N PHE A 83 -33.09 -5.22 15.35
CA PHE A 83 -32.88 -3.93 14.69
C PHE A 83 -32.12 -4.12 13.36
N PHE A 84 -32.85 -4.20 12.25
CA PHE A 84 -32.30 -4.29 10.91
C PHE A 84 -31.71 -2.95 10.45
N GLN A 85 -30.40 -2.74 10.62
CA GLN A 85 -29.73 -1.54 10.12
C GLN A 85 -29.15 -1.74 8.71
N GLY A 86 -29.84 -1.17 7.71
CA GLY A 86 -29.29 -0.85 6.39
C GLY A 86 -29.15 -2.00 5.39
N ASN A 87 -29.80 -1.86 4.23
CA ASN A 87 -29.47 -2.65 3.05
C ASN A 87 -28.01 -2.38 2.64
N VAL A 88 -27.21 -3.43 2.46
CA VAL A 88 -25.96 -3.31 1.68
C VAL A 88 -26.35 -3.48 0.22
N ASP A 89 -26.23 -2.40 -0.57
CA ASP A 89 -26.87 -2.27 -1.88
C ASP A 89 -26.72 -3.51 -2.79
N GLY A 90 -27.87 -4.07 -3.16
CA GLY A 90 -28.08 -5.06 -4.23
C GLY A 90 -27.80 -4.49 -5.63
N GLY A 91 -26.71 -3.74 -5.77
CA GLY A 91 -26.20 -3.25 -7.03
C GLY A 91 -25.71 -4.38 -7.93
N THR A 92 -25.54 -4.07 -9.21
CA THR A 92 -24.98 -5.00 -10.19
C THR A 92 -23.45 -4.96 -10.17
N TYR A 93 -22.84 -5.97 -10.79
CA TYR A 93 -21.43 -5.93 -11.16
C TYR A 93 -21.18 -4.94 -12.32
N TYR A 94 -19.90 -4.71 -12.59
CA TYR A 94 -19.37 -3.94 -13.71
C TYR A 94 -18.26 -4.74 -14.39
N THR A 95 -18.00 -4.49 -15.67
CA THR A 95 -16.90 -5.11 -16.41
C THR A 95 -16.03 -4.03 -17.02
N ALA A 96 -14.71 -4.18 -16.86
CA ALA A 96 -13.73 -3.52 -17.69
C ALA A 96 -13.34 -4.45 -18.84
N THR A 97 -13.25 -3.92 -20.05
CA THR A 97 -12.64 -4.61 -21.19
C THR A 97 -11.53 -3.76 -21.78
N PHE A 98 -10.48 -4.40 -22.29
CA PHE A 98 -9.37 -3.74 -22.96
C PHE A 98 -8.65 -4.70 -23.91
N THR A 99 -8.06 -4.17 -24.98
CA THR A 99 -7.27 -4.94 -25.95
C THR A 99 -5.77 -4.67 -25.74
N ILE A 100 -4.96 -5.71 -25.61
CA ILE A 100 -3.48 -5.60 -25.58
C ILE A 100 -2.91 -6.20 -26.86
N SER A 101 -1.98 -5.47 -27.49
CA SER A 101 -1.15 -5.99 -28.58
C SER A 101 0.20 -6.41 -28.02
N PHE A 102 0.59 -7.65 -28.24
CA PHE A 102 1.82 -8.24 -27.72
C PHE A 102 2.93 -8.16 -28.78
N PRO A 103 4.12 -7.61 -28.43
CA PRO A 103 5.14 -7.24 -29.42
C PRO A 103 5.84 -8.44 -30.08
N TYR A 104 6.19 -9.48 -29.31
CA TYR A 104 7.04 -10.58 -29.79
C TYR A 104 6.33 -11.94 -29.72
N THR A 105 6.48 -12.75 -30.77
CA THR A 105 6.03 -14.15 -30.77
C THR A 105 6.73 -14.94 -29.67
N GLY A 106 5.98 -15.78 -28.95
CA GLY A 106 6.53 -16.69 -27.94
C GLY A 106 6.91 -16.03 -26.60
N ASP A 107 6.74 -14.72 -26.46
CA ASP A 107 7.11 -14.00 -25.24
C ASP A 107 6.24 -14.39 -24.03
N VAL A 108 6.87 -14.30 -22.86
CA VAL A 108 6.24 -14.36 -21.56
C VAL A 108 6.05 -12.93 -21.08
N CYS A 109 4.82 -12.44 -21.15
CA CYS A 109 4.48 -11.11 -20.67
C CYS A 109 3.70 -11.19 -19.37
N TYR A 110 4.04 -10.35 -18.40
CA TYR A 110 3.27 -10.15 -17.18
C TYR A 110 2.38 -8.92 -17.32
N LEU A 111 1.16 -9.00 -16.80
CA LEU A 111 0.24 -7.87 -16.73
C LEU A 111 0.04 -7.45 -15.27
N ALA A 112 -0.01 -6.14 -15.02
CA ALA A 112 -0.26 -5.59 -13.70
C ALA A 112 -1.14 -4.34 -13.77
N TYR A 113 -1.96 -4.10 -12.75
CA TYR A 113 -2.77 -2.89 -12.66
C TYR A 113 -1.92 -1.63 -12.39
N HIS A 114 -0.88 -1.78 -11.56
CA HIS A 114 0.06 -0.73 -11.18
C HIS A 114 1.47 -1.32 -11.04
N TYR A 115 2.50 -0.46 -11.04
CA TYR A 115 3.90 -0.87 -10.95
C TYR A 115 4.11 -1.68 -9.66
N PRO A 116 4.42 -2.99 -9.76
CA PRO A 116 4.53 -3.82 -8.57
C PRO A 116 5.73 -3.40 -7.74
N TYR A 117 5.56 -3.42 -6.42
CA TYR A 117 6.64 -3.28 -5.45
C TYR A 117 6.54 -4.45 -4.46
N THR A 118 7.32 -5.50 -4.71
CA THR A 118 7.22 -6.73 -3.93
C THR A 118 7.81 -6.54 -2.53
N TYR A 119 7.32 -7.32 -1.56
CA TYR A 119 7.92 -7.35 -0.23
C TYR A 119 9.40 -7.77 -0.26
N THR A 120 9.78 -8.71 -1.13
CA THR A 120 11.19 -9.09 -1.37
C THR A 120 12.04 -7.94 -1.92
N ARG A 121 11.46 -7.08 -2.77
CA ARG A 121 12.13 -5.88 -3.26
C ARG A 121 12.34 -4.85 -2.15
N LEU A 122 11.35 -4.65 -1.28
CA LEU A 122 11.49 -3.81 -0.09
C LEU A 122 12.66 -4.28 0.79
N LEU A 123 12.71 -5.58 1.14
CA LEU A 123 13.81 -6.12 1.95
C LEU A 123 15.18 -5.96 1.27
N THR A 124 15.23 -6.13 -0.06
CA THR A 124 16.44 -5.93 -0.86
C THR A 124 16.92 -4.48 -0.82
N ASP A 125 16.00 -3.51 -0.98
CA ASP A 125 16.34 -2.09 -0.99
C ASP A 125 16.74 -1.61 0.42
N LEU A 126 16.09 -2.12 1.49
CA LEU A 126 16.50 -1.90 2.89
C LEU A 126 17.95 -2.34 3.15
N ASN A 127 18.30 -3.57 2.76
CA ASN A 127 19.66 -4.09 2.92
C ASN A 127 20.70 -3.27 2.12
N LYS A 128 20.35 -2.86 0.89
CA LYS A 128 21.22 -2.00 0.07
C LYS A 128 21.46 -0.65 0.71
N TRP A 129 20.43 -0.01 1.25
CA TRP A 129 20.57 1.28 1.94
C TRP A 129 21.41 1.16 3.21
N GLN A 130 21.17 0.13 4.02
CA GLN A 130 21.96 -0.10 5.24
C GLN A 130 23.44 -0.31 4.91
N ASN A 131 23.75 -1.14 3.91
CA ASN A 131 25.13 -1.36 3.47
C ASN A 131 25.76 -0.10 2.85
N LYS A 132 25.01 0.71 2.08
CA LYS A 132 25.50 1.99 1.54
C LYS A 132 25.91 2.93 2.66
N ILE A 133 25.08 3.06 3.71
CA ILE A 133 25.33 3.97 4.83
C ILE A 133 26.48 3.48 5.72
N LEU A 134 26.58 2.17 5.97
CA LEU A 134 27.70 1.61 6.75
C LEU A 134 29.07 1.73 6.04
N ASN A 135 29.08 1.66 4.70
CA ASN A 135 30.31 1.67 3.90
C ASN A 135 30.76 3.06 3.43
N GLN A 136 30.12 4.14 3.88
CA GLN A 136 30.46 5.51 3.51
C GLN A 136 30.70 6.36 4.76
N PRO A 137 31.75 7.21 4.81
CA PRO A 137 31.90 8.19 5.88
C PRO A 137 30.81 9.26 5.73
N ASN A 138 29.70 9.07 6.46
CA ASN A 138 28.57 9.96 6.48
C ASN A 138 28.07 10.13 7.92
N ASN A 139 27.35 11.22 8.19
CA ASN A 139 26.76 11.50 9.49
C ASN A 139 25.26 11.13 9.51
N ILE A 140 24.86 10.07 8.78
CA ILE A 140 23.47 9.63 8.70
C ILE A 140 23.27 8.41 9.59
N TYR A 141 22.50 8.56 10.65
CA TYR A 141 21.99 7.41 11.39
C TYR A 141 20.84 6.78 10.61
N PHE A 142 21.08 5.58 10.08
CA PHE A 142 20.06 4.73 9.45
C PHE A 142 19.97 3.41 10.20
N ARG A 143 18.78 3.10 10.75
CA ARG A 143 18.53 1.83 11.43
C ARG A 143 17.19 1.23 11.03
N VAL A 144 17.22 -0.04 10.64
CA VAL A 144 16.01 -0.86 10.48
C VAL A 144 15.81 -1.66 11.76
N GLN A 145 14.59 -1.64 12.29
CA GLN A 145 14.13 -2.49 13.39
C GLN A 145 12.87 -3.24 12.94
N GLN A 146 12.51 -4.33 13.61
CA GLN A 146 11.20 -4.94 13.43
C GLN A 146 10.20 -4.28 14.39
N LEU A 147 9.10 -3.74 13.87
CA LEU A 147 8.01 -3.18 14.68
C LEU A 147 7.15 -4.30 15.29
N THR A 148 6.81 -5.28 14.45
CA THR A 148 5.95 -6.42 14.75
C THR A 148 6.04 -7.42 13.59
N SER A 149 5.22 -8.47 13.63
CA SER A 149 4.96 -9.35 12.48
C SER A 149 3.51 -9.24 12.03
N THR A 150 3.22 -9.63 10.79
CA THR A 150 1.85 -9.78 10.28
C THR A 150 1.19 -11.08 10.79
N ILE A 151 -0.04 -11.35 10.34
CA ILE A 151 -0.77 -12.59 10.66
C ILE A 151 -0.03 -13.81 10.09
N LEU A 152 0.54 -13.70 8.89
CA LEU A 152 1.39 -14.75 8.29
C LEU A 152 2.86 -14.68 8.75
N SER A 153 3.13 -14.03 9.89
CA SER A 153 4.46 -13.89 10.50
C SER A 153 5.52 -13.16 9.65
N ASN A 154 5.13 -12.41 8.61
CA ASN A 154 6.07 -11.57 7.85
C ASN A 154 6.51 -10.36 8.69
N PRO A 155 7.82 -10.08 8.86
CA PRO A 155 8.27 -8.98 9.69
C PRO A 155 7.92 -7.61 9.09
N VAL A 156 7.44 -6.70 9.92
CA VAL A 156 7.11 -5.32 9.54
C VAL A 156 8.27 -4.40 9.92
N PRO A 157 9.04 -3.88 8.96
CA PRO A 157 10.17 -3.02 9.26
C PRO A 157 9.73 -1.63 9.73
N LEU A 158 10.39 -1.12 10.76
CA LEU A 158 10.42 0.27 11.18
C LEU A 158 11.81 0.83 10.86
N ILE A 159 11.85 1.79 9.95
CA ILE A 159 13.08 2.51 9.60
C ILE A 159 13.17 3.75 10.51
N THR A 160 14.34 4.00 11.07
CA THR A 160 14.70 5.25 11.73
C THR A 160 15.80 5.92 10.90
N ILE A 161 15.57 7.16 10.44
CA ILE A 161 16.56 7.99 9.76
C ILE A 161 16.70 9.30 10.53
N THR A 162 17.93 9.72 10.86
CA THR A 162 18.21 11.02 11.48
C THR A 162 19.69 11.42 11.34
N GLN A 163 19.96 12.67 11.66
CA GLN A 163 21.22 13.40 11.88
C GLN A 163 20.85 14.46 12.96
N THR A 164 21.73 15.28 13.53
CA THR A 164 21.34 16.23 14.63
C THR A 164 20.99 17.69 14.16
N SER A 165 19.71 18.21 14.27
CA SER A 165 18.98 19.55 14.02
C SER A 165 18.85 20.38 12.64
N ASP A 166 17.63 20.61 12.05
CA ASP A 166 17.30 21.52 10.87
C ASP A 166 16.06 21.41 9.84
N SER A 167 14.93 20.66 10.01
CA SER A 167 13.54 20.75 9.39
C SER A 167 13.10 20.04 8.04
N SER A 168 11.85 19.48 7.89
CA SER A 168 11.28 18.30 7.10
C SER A 168 10.70 18.42 5.65
N GLY A 169 10.25 17.27 5.05
CA GLY A 169 9.57 17.15 3.74
C GLY A 169 8.90 15.78 3.43
N GLU A 170 7.97 15.75 2.47
CA GLU A 170 6.95 14.69 2.22
C GLU A 170 7.17 13.86 0.93
N SER A 171 6.52 12.68 0.75
CA SER A 171 5.81 12.21 -0.48
C SER A 171 5.36 10.71 -0.45
N ASN A 172 4.67 10.28 -1.52
CA ASN A 172 3.82 9.09 -1.80
C ASN A 172 4.36 7.68 -1.46
N SER A 173 3.52 6.62 -1.61
CA SER A 173 3.65 5.31 -0.92
C SER A 173 4.85 4.43 -1.33
N SER A 174 4.75 3.19 -1.82
CA SER A 174 5.92 2.27 -1.72
C SER A 174 7.14 2.67 -2.57
N TRP A 175 6.95 2.97 -3.86
CA TRP A 175 8.03 3.44 -4.74
C TRP A 175 8.51 4.86 -4.42
N ILE A 176 7.69 5.65 -3.73
CA ILE A 176 8.00 7.05 -3.46
C ILE A 176 8.48 7.25 -2.02
N ILE A 177 8.20 6.33 -1.11
CA ILE A 177 8.95 6.10 0.14
C ILE A 177 10.32 5.55 -0.20
N LYS A 178 10.46 4.68 -1.21
CA LYS A 178 11.77 4.34 -1.77
C LYS A 178 12.50 5.60 -2.24
N GLY A 179 11.86 6.45 -3.04
CA GLY A 179 12.43 7.73 -3.49
C GLY A 179 12.71 8.72 -2.34
N LEU A 180 11.82 8.83 -1.35
CA LEU A 180 11.97 9.68 -0.16
C LEU A 180 13.13 9.21 0.69
N ILE A 181 13.27 7.90 0.93
CA ILE A 181 14.41 7.32 1.63
C ILE A 181 15.68 7.58 0.81
N GLU A 182 15.68 7.38 -0.50
CA GLU A 182 16.86 7.67 -1.34
C GLU A 182 17.28 9.15 -1.31
N GLN A 183 16.32 10.08 -1.25
CA GLN A 183 16.59 11.51 -1.05
C GLN A 183 17.04 11.81 0.39
N LEU A 184 16.38 11.23 1.40
CA LEU A 184 16.80 11.31 2.81
C LEU A 184 18.16 10.65 3.06
N LEU A 185 18.66 9.78 2.17
CA LEU A 185 19.99 9.17 2.20
C LEU A 185 20.96 9.79 1.18
N SER A 186 20.60 10.94 0.60
CA SER A 186 21.49 11.74 -0.24
C SER A 186 22.16 12.84 0.58
N ASN A 187 23.47 13.01 0.38
CA ASN A 187 24.27 14.11 0.93
C ASN A 187 24.31 15.33 -0.01
N ASP A 188 23.96 15.15 -1.28
CA ASP A 188 24.14 16.16 -2.34
C ASP A 188 23.04 17.24 -2.32
N ASN A 189 21.97 17.00 -1.55
CA ASN A 189 20.83 17.89 -1.45
C ASN A 189 20.86 18.61 -0.09
N MET A 190 21.28 19.87 -0.08
CA MET A 190 21.33 20.71 1.12
C MET A 190 20.01 20.69 1.91
N LYS A 191 18.84 20.69 1.24
CA LYS A 191 17.56 20.58 1.95
C LYS A 191 17.45 19.25 2.70
N MET A 192 17.80 18.11 2.10
CA MET A 192 17.77 16.80 2.77
C MET A 192 18.77 16.69 3.94
N ASN A 193 19.89 17.41 3.84
CA ASN A 193 20.86 17.56 4.93
C ASN A 193 20.24 18.33 6.10
N GLU A 194 19.53 19.43 5.83
CA GLU A 194 18.74 20.14 6.84
C GLU A 194 17.57 19.27 7.38
N LEU A 195 16.87 18.51 6.52
CA LEU A 195 15.73 17.67 6.93
C LEU A 195 16.10 16.58 7.92
N ARG A 196 17.12 15.78 7.60
CA ARG A 196 17.57 14.67 8.46
C ARG A 196 17.89 15.13 9.86
N LYS A 197 18.31 16.39 9.99
CA LYS A 197 18.82 16.90 11.23
C LYS A 197 17.70 17.13 12.27
N MET A 198 16.65 17.93 12.02
CA MET A 198 15.63 18.18 13.08
C MET A 198 14.83 16.93 13.38
N PHE A 199 14.57 16.13 12.34
CA PHE A 199 13.53 15.14 12.44
C PHE A 199 14.10 13.73 12.49
N ILE A 200 13.67 13.01 13.51
CA ILE A 200 13.84 11.56 13.55
C ILE A 200 12.69 10.97 12.73
N PHE A 201 12.98 10.62 11.49
CA PHE A 201 12.02 10.02 10.56
C PHE A 201 11.80 8.56 10.98
N LYS A 202 10.60 8.25 11.49
CA LYS A 202 10.14 6.89 11.76
C LYS A 202 9.22 6.46 10.62
N ILE A 203 9.70 5.58 9.73
CA ILE A 203 8.99 5.19 8.51
C ILE A 203 8.62 3.71 8.56
N ILE A 204 7.35 3.39 8.31
CA ILE A 204 6.88 2.02 8.11
C ILE A 204 6.55 1.82 6.63
N PRO A 205 7.48 1.31 5.80
CA PRO A 205 7.37 1.33 4.34
C PRO A 205 6.34 0.34 3.77
N MET A 206 5.72 -0.51 4.59
CA MET A 206 4.66 -1.44 4.20
C MET A 206 3.87 -1.93 5.42
N LEU A 207 2.65 -1.43 5.65
CA LEU A 207 1.77 -1.91 6.75
C LEU A 207 0.95 -3.16 6.39
N ASN A 208 0.94 -3.60 5.13
CA ASN A 208 0.25 -4.82 4.68
C ASN A 208 1.14 -5.77 3.85
N PRO A 209 2.27 -6.30 4.39
CA PRO A 209 3.10 -7.28 3.68
C PRO A 209 2.32 -8.49 3.16
N ASP A 210 1.46 -9.08 4.00
CA ASP A 210 0.63 -10.25 3.63
C ASP A 210 -0.22 -9.95 2.41
N GLY A 211 -0.93 -8.82 2.40
CA GLY A 211 -1.75 -8.40 1.27
C GLY A 211 -0.94 -8.23 0.00
N VAL A 212 0.22 -7.58 0.08
CA VAL A 212 1.13 -7.42 -1.07
C VAL A 212 1.63 -8.77 -1.61
N ILE A 213 2.00 -9.70 -0.72
CA ILE A 213 2.50 -11.03 -1.08
C ILE A 213 1.43 -11.86 -1.82
N VAL A 214 0.17 -11.81 -1.36
CA VAL A 214 -0.94 -12.58 -1.97
C VAL A 214 -1.68 -11.82 -3.09
N GLY A 215 -1.21 -10.61 -3.46
CA GLY A 215 -1.87 -9.79 -4.48
C GLY A 215 -3.19 -9.13 -4.07
N ASN A 216 -3.49 -9.07 -2.77
CA ASN A 216 -4.65 -8.35 -2.25
C ASN A 216 -4.42 -6.83 -2.31
N HIS A 217 -5.28 -6.14 -3.07
CA HIS A 217 -5.16 -4.70 -3.29
C HIS A 217 -5.62 -3.85 -2.09
N ARG A 218 -6.52 -4.35 -1.23
CA ARG A 218 -7.22 -3.50 -0.24
C ARG A 218 -7.19 -4.02 1.19
N CYS A 219 -7.39 -5.31 1.39
CA CYS A 219 -7.54 -5.88 2.71
C CYS A 219 -6.25 -6.57 3.19
N SER A 220 -6.17 -6.75 4.49
CA SER A 220 -5.33 -7.78 5.10
C SER A 220 -5.78 -9.19 4.72
N ILE A 221 -4.97 -10.21 5.04
CA ILE A 221 -5.34 -11.62 4.86
C ILE A 221 -6.61 -12.01 5.66
N SER A 222 -6.91 -11.31 6.76
CA SER A 222 -8.16 -11.47 7.54
C SER A 222 -9.38 -10.78 6.90
N GLY A 223 -9.27 -10.28 5.66
CA GLY A 223 -10.36 -9.64 4.92
C GLY A 223 -10.73 -8.23 5.41
N LYS A 224 -9.94 -7.65 6.32
CA LYS A 224 -10.21 -6.32 6.91
C LYS A 224 -9.46 -5.21 6.17
N ASP A 225 -10.16 -4.13 5.86
CA ASP A 225 -9.55 -2.86 5.45
C ASP A 225 -8.81 -2.26 6.65
N LEU A 226 -7.48 -2.38 6.66
CA LEU A 226 -6.64 -1.96 7.79
C LEU A 226 -6.80 -0.46 8.09
N ASN A 227 -7.10 0.38 7.08
CA ASN A 227 -7.27 1.81 7.27
C ASN A 227 -8.64 2.21 7.86
N ARG A 228 -9.47 1.22 8.24
CA ARG A 228 -10.73 1.40 8.99
C ARG A 228 -10.62 1.00 10.46
N HIS A 229 -9.49 0.44 10.90
CA HIS A 229 -9.33 -0.15 12.23
C HIS A 229 -8.35 0.61 13.14
N TRP A 230 -8.05 1.88 12.84
CA TRP A 230 -7.16 2.73 13.67
C TRP A 230 -7.75 3.14 15.03
N ILE A 231 -9.07 3.20 15.17
CA ILE A 231 -9.73 3.62 16.42
C ILE A 231 -9.53 2.55 17.50
N ASN A 232 -9.93 1.32 17.19
CA ASN A 232 -9.81 0.15 18.07
C ASN A 232 -9.14 -1.01 17.30
N PRO A 233 -7.81 -0.97 17.08
CA PRO A 233 -7.09 -2.07 16.47
C PRO A 233 -6.98 -3.25 17.43
N SER A 234 -6.84 -4.45 16.88
CA SER A 234 -6.62 -5.69 17.65
C SER A 234 -5.22 -6.18 17.36
N SER A 235 -4.48 -6.60 18.38
CA SER A 235 -3.12 -7.16 18.22
C SER A 235 -3.10 -8.46 17.40
N SER A 236 -4.18 -9.25 17.41
CA SER A 236 -4.28 -10.50 16.66
C SER A 236 -4.82 -10.34 15.23
N ILE A 237 -5.81 -9.47 15.03
CA ILE A 237 -6.47 -9.30 13.71
C ILE A 237 -5.84 -8.15 12.90
N HIS A 238 -5.24 -7.17 13.57
CA HIS A 238 -4.68 -5.96 12.99
C HIS A 238 -3.27 -5.64 13.55
N PRO A 239 -2.34 -6.62 13.71
CA PRO A 239 -1.07 -6.43 14.44
C PRO A 239 -0.29 -5.21 13.95
N THR A 240 -0.22 -5.02 12.63
CA THR A 240 0.54 -3.90 12.03
C THR A 240 -0.03 -2.54 12.43
N ILE A 241 -1.35 -2.39 12.52
CA ILE A 241 -2.03 -1.17 12.95
C ILE A 241 -1.95 -1.01 14.47
N TYR A 242 -2.13 -2.10 15.22
CA TYR A 242 -2.04 -2.11 16.68
C TYR A 242 -0.67 -1.64 17.16
N HIS A 243 0.41 -2.30 16.73
CA HIS A 243 1.76 -1.94 17.16
C HIS A 243 2.23 -0.59 16.61
N THR A 244 1.72 -0.15 15.46
CA THR A 244 1.93 1.22 14.99
C THR A 244 1.26 2.25 15.91
N LYS A 245 0.03 1.99 16.37
CA LYS A 245 -0.68 2.86 17.32
C LYS A 245 0.04 2.87 18.68
N MET A 246 0.48 1.72 19.19
CA MET A 246 1.27 1.63 20.42
C MET A 246 2.60 2.39 20.31
N LEU A 247 3.28 2.37 19.16
CA LEU A 247 4.48 3.19 18.94
C LEU A 247 4.17 4.69 19.01
N MET A 248 3.04 5.14 18.44
CA MET A 248 2.62 6.54 18.53
C MET A 248 2.32 6.94 19.98
N GLU A 249 1.56 6.11 20.70
CA GLU A 249 1.19 6.35 22.11
C GLU A 249 2.43 6.36 23.02
N LEU A 250 3.39 5.46 22.80
CA LEU A 250 4.68 5.46 23.50
C LEU A 250 5.49 6.74 23.23
N LEU A 251 5.56 7.20 21.97
CA LEU A 251 6.26 8.44 21.61
C LEU A 251 5.61 9.66 22.27
N THR A 252 4.28 9.74 22.28
CA THR A 252 3.53 10.79 23.00
C THR A 252 3.75 10.71 24.51
N PHE A 253 3.79 9.51 25.11
CA PHE A 253 4.09 9.34 26.54
C PHE A 253 5.51 9.80 26.90
N CYS A 254 6.48 9.61 26.01
CA CYS A 254 7.85 10.11 26.16
C CYS A 254 8.01 11.61 25.79
N GLU A 255 6.94 12.40 25.79
CA GLU A 255 6.89 13.84 25.41
C GLU A 255 7.39 14.17 23.99
N ARG A 256 7.65 13.13 23.18
CA ARG A 256 8.05 13.16 21.77
C ARG A 256 6.85 12.90 20.86
N SER A 257 5.73 13.57 21.18
CA SER A 257 4.49 13.38 20.43
C SER A 257 4.73 13.65 18.94
N PRO A 258 4.51 12.68 18.05
CA PRO A 258 4.88 12.86 16.66
C PRO A 258 4.01 13.92 16.00
N TYR A 259 4.62 14.78 15.18
CA TYR A 259 3.90 15.49 14.13
C TYR A 259 3.41 14.43 13.13
N VAL A 260 2.19 13.96 13.37
CA VAL A 260 1.47 13.06 12.47
C VAL A 260 0.97 13.87 11.29
N SER A 261 1.88 14.27 10.39
CA SER A 261 1.45 14.60 9.05
C SER A 261 0.90 13.33 8.42
N ARG A 262 -0.42 13.28 8.27
CA ARG A 262 -1.14 12.07 7.88
C ARG A 262 -1.01 11.88 6.37
N PHE A 263 0.15 11.37 5.96
CA PHE A 263 0.35 10.76 4.65
C PHE A 263 -0.36 9.40 4.57
N ASP A 264 -1.67 9.38 4.78
CA ASP A 264 -2.51 8.38 4.14
C ASP A 264 -2.43 8.68 2.64
N ILE A 265 -1.39 8.17 1.96
CA ILE A 265 -1.24 8.34 0.51
C ILE A 265 -2.25 7.44 -0.17
N TYR A 266 -3.46 7.97 -0.30
CA TYR A 266 -4.45 7.52 -1.25
C TYR A 266 -3.95 7.90 -2.64
N ILE A 267 -3.32 6.95 -3.33
CA ILE A 267 -3.28 7.00 -4.79
C ILE A 267 -4.70 6.71 -5.26
N ASP A 268 -5.54 7.75 -5.33
CA ASP A 268 -6.88 7.66 -5.90
C ASP A 268 -6.80 7.55 -7.42
N MET A 269 -6.48 6.34 -7.88
CA MET A 269 -6.72 5.87 -9.23
C MET A 269 -7.94 4.96 -9.12
N GLY A 270 -9.11 5.61 -9.12
CA GLY A 270 -10.41 5.16 -8.60
C GLY A 270 -10.65 3.66 -8.42
N TYR A 271 -11.16 3.34 -7.23
CA TYR A 271 -11.61 2.02 -6.74
C TYR A 271 -10.56 0.91 -6.60
N TYR A 272 -9.45 0.94 -7.32
CA TYR A 272 -8.33 0.00 -7.15
C TYR A 272 -7.12 0.68 -6.51
N VAL A 273 -7.37 1.35 -5.39
CA VAL A 273 -6.30 1.82 -4.50
C VAL A 273 -5.51 0.61 -4.05
N ILE A 274 -4.22 0.54 -4.39
CA ILE A 274 -3.29 -0.36 -3.72
C ILE A 274 -3.09 0.20 -2.31
N HIS A 275 -3.88 -0.29 -1.37
CA HIS A 275 -3.70 -0.05 0.05
C HIS A 275 -2.49 -0.86 0.55
N CYS A 276 -1.32 -0.37 0.19
CA CYS A 276 -0.16 -0.43 1.05
C CYS A 276 -0.16 0.87 1.87
N PRO A 277 -0.90 0.97 2.99
CA PRO A 277 -0.78 2.13 3.84
C PRO A 277 0.68 2.18 4.33
N ILE A 278 1.24 3.37 4.28
CA ILE A 278 2.56 3.70 4.80
C ILE A 278 2.35 4.88 5.71
N ARG A 279 3.06 4.89 6.83
CA ARG A 279 3.13 6.07 7.67
C ARG A 279 4.58 6.47 7.89
N LEU A 280 4.76 7.78 7.75
CA LEU A 280 5.94 8.51 8.12
C LEU A 280 5.54 9.33 9.36
N TYR A 281 6.31 9.16 10.42
CA TYR A 281 6.21 9.98 11.62
C TYR A 281 7.47 10.83 11.73
N ILE A 282 7.26 12.09 12.09
CA ILE A 282 8.23 13.16 12.11
C ILE A 282 8.14 13.79 13.51
N TYR A 283 9.23 13.92 14.25
CA TYR A 283 9.26 14.61 15.54
C TYR A 283 10.59 15.31 15.75
N SER A 284 10.54 16.54 16.27
CA SER A 284 11.71 17.39 16.47
C SER A 284 12.70 16.72 17.42
N SER A 285 14.00 16.94 17.22
CA SER A 285 15.06 16.47 18.11
C SER A 285 15.22 17.34 19.36
N ASP A 286 14.55 18.48 19.42
CA ASP A 286 14.64 19.44 20.53
C ASP A 286 13.74 19.11 21.74
N ASN A 287 13.09 17.93 21.73
CA ASN A 287 12.40 17.27 22.86
C ASN A 287 13.00 15.87 23.11
#